data_AF-A0A7C4DQX6-F1
#
_entry.id   AF-A0A7C4DQX6-F1
#
_cell.length_a   1.000
_cell.length_b   1.000
_cell.length_c   1.000
_cell.angle_alpha   90.00
_cell.angle_beta   90.00
_cell.angle_gamma   90.00
#
_symmetry.space_group_name_H-M   'P 1'
#
loop_
_entity.id
_entity.type
_entity.pdbx_description
1 polymer ?
#
loop_
_entity_poly.entity_id
_entity_poly.type
_entity_poly.pdbx_seq_one_letter_code
_entity_poly.pdbx_strand_id
1 'polypeptide(L)' 'MKVHVAVDLAKLHRKLAEEGVVFVTVGKLAEGLSTSTRSAGRILSKMSEKGLVVKYSKTTYKVLLENYVVNARRSARTA' A
#
# COMPACT_ATOMS: atom_id res chain seq x y z
N MET A 1 -9.85 -19.38 20.22
CA MET A 1 -8.99 -18.20 20.49
C MET A 1 -8.97 -17.32 19.25
N LYS A 2 -9.39 -16.04 19.32
CA LYS A 2 -9.25 -15.11 18.20
C LYS A 2 -7.90 -14.40 18.31
N VAL A 3 -7.01 -14.63 17.34
CA VAL A 3 -5.73 -13.91 17.25
C VAL A 3 -5.98 -12.60 16.50
N HIS A 4 -5.65 -11.48 17.13
CA HIS A 4 -5.71 -10.16 16.52
C HIS A 4 -4.32 -9.79 16.00
N VAL A 5 -4.21 -9.61 14.68
CA VAL A 5 -2.97 -9.16 14.02
C VAL A 5 -3.17 -7.73 13.53
N ALA A 6 -2.32 -6.82 14.01
CA ALA A 6 -2.27 -5.43 13.54
C ALA A 6 -1.15 -5.26 12.52
N VAL A 7 -1.42 -4.54 11.44
CA VAL A 7 -0.43 -4.21 10.40
C VAL A 7 -0.25 -2.71 10.34
N ASP A 8 0.99 -2.25 10.55
CA ASP A 8 1.37 -0.86 10.33
C ASP A 8 1.61 -0.63 8.82
N LEU A 9 0.71 0.16 8.23
CA LEU A 9 0.71 0.44 6.79
C LEU A 9 1.89 1.33 6.36
N ALA A 10 2.35 2.24 7.21
CA ALA A 10 3.48 3.12 6.91
C ALA A 10 4.80 2.34 6.97
N LYS A 11 4.93 1.43 7.93
CA LYS A 11 6.08 0.51 8.00
C LYS A 11 6.10 -0.45 6.81
N LEU A 12 4.95 -1.00 6.42
CA LEU A 12 4.84 -1.86 5.24
C LEU A 12 5.21 -1.11 3.96
N HIS A 13 4.72 0.12 3.79
CA HIS A 13 5.07 0.97 2.65
C HIS A 13 6.58 1.25 2.56
N ARG A 14 7.20 1.66 3.67
CA ARG A 14 8.66 1.88 3.72
C ARG A 14 9.44 0.65 3.32
N LYS A 15 9.07 -0.52 3.85
CA LYS A 15 9.71 -1.79 3.49
C LYS A 15 9.60 -2.07 1.98
N LEU A 16 8.42 -1.88 1.38
CA LEU A 16 8.24 -2.05 -0.07
C LEU A 16 9.11 -1.06 -0.86
N ALA A 17 9.23 0.18 -0.39
CA ALA A 17 10.07 1.20 -1.02
C ALA A 17 11.57 0.87 -0.90
N GLU A 18 12.03 0.43 0.27
CA GLU A 18 13.42 0.00 0.54
C GLU A 18 13.81 -1.21 -0.33
N GLU A 19 12.88 -2.13 -0.55
CA GLU A 19 13.06 -3.28 -1.46
C GLU A 19 13.01 -2.88 -2.96
N GLY A 20 12.83 -1.59 -3.28
CA GLY A 20 12.74 -1.10 -4.65
C GLY A 20 11.48 -1.56 -5.39
N VAL A 21 10.44 -1.98 -4.66
CA VAL A 21 9.21 -2.49 -5.25
C VAL A 21 8.41 -1.32 -5.84
N VAL A 22 8.38 -1.24 -7.17
CA VAL A 22 7.59 -0.23 -7.89
C VAL A 22 6.11 -0.64 -7.99
N PHE A 23 5.86 -1.93 -8.20
CA PHE A 23 4.51 -2.50 -8.32
C PHE A 23 4.35 -3.68 -7.38
N VAL A 24 3.25 -3.70 -6.64
CA VAL A 24 2.87 -4.79 -5.75
C VAL A 24 1.52 -5.36 -6.18
N THR A 25 1.47 -6.68 -6.35
CA THR A 25 0.22 -7.39 -6.63
C THR A 25 -0.40 -7.87 -5.34
N VAL A 26 -1.73 -8.04 -5.33
CA VAL A 26 -2.47 -8.62 -4.21
C VAL A 26 -1.91 -10.00 -3.82
N GLY A 27 -1.56 -10.83 -4.82
CA GLY A 27 -0.99 -12.17 -4.60
C GLY A 27 0.38 -12.12 -3.93
N LYS A 28 1.31 -11.32 -4.47
CA LYS A 28 2.67 -11.20 -3.91
C LYS A 28 2.64 -10.66 -2.48
N LEU A 29 1.76 -9.71 -2.18
CA LEU A 29 1.60 -9.22 -0.81
C LEU A 29 0.99 -10.27 0.12
N ALA A 30 0.03 -11.06 -0.37
CA ALA A 30 -0.57 -12.15 0.40
C ALA A 30 0.47 -13.19 0.80
N GLU A 31 1.35 -13.57 -0.12
CA GLU A 31 2.49 -14.46 0.14
C GLU A 31 3.45 -13.85 1.16
N GLY A 32 3.89 -12.61 0.95
CA GLY A 32 4.86 -11.93 1.82
C GLY A 32 4.36 -11.68 3.25
N LEU A 33 3.04 -11.60 3.45
CA LEU A 33 2.41 -11.46 4.77
C LEU A 33 1.80 -12.77 5.30
N SER A 34 1.97 -13.89 4.56
CA SER A 34 1.37 -15.19 4.87
C SER A 34 -0.12 -15.06 5.22
N THR A 35 -0.86 -14.33 4.39
CA THR A 35 -2.29 -14.02 4.59
C THR A 35 -3.11 -14.32 3.35
N SER A 36 -4.42 -14.21 3.44
CA SER A 36 -5.30 -14.40 2.28
C SER A 36 -5.20 -13.24 1.29
N THR A 37 -5.44 -13.51 0.01
CA THR A 37 -5.58 -12.47 -1.04
C THR A 37 -6.66 -11.44 -0.69
N ARG A 38 -7.73 -11.86 -0.01
CA ARG A 38 -8.77 -10.95 0.49
C ARG A 38 -8.22 -9.97 1.51
N SER A 39 -7.44 -10.44 2.48
CA SER A 39 -6.80 -9.59 3.50
C SER A 39 -5.78 -8.64 2.86
N ALA A 40 -4.91 -9.16 1.99
CA ALA A 40 -3.93 -8.36 1.25
C ALA A 40 -4.59 -7.27 0.39
N GLY A 41 -5.69 -7.59 -0.28
CA GLY A 41 -6.47 -6.61 -1.04
C GLY A 41 -7.04 -5.49 -0.16
N ARG A 42 -7.55 -5.83 1.05
CA ARG A 42 -8.01 -4.82 2.02
C ARG A 42 -6.87 -3.95 2.53
N ILE A 43 -5.69 -4.52 2.75
CA ILE A 43 -4.48 -3.78 3.16
C ILE A 43 -4.09 -2.78 2.07
N LEU A 44 -3.98 -3.22 0.81
CA LEU A 44 -3.63 -2.33 -0.31
C LEU A 44 -4.67 -1.24 -0.56
N SER A 45 -5.97 -1.54 -0.40
CA SER A 45 -7.03 -0.52 -0.44
C SER A 45 -6.80 0.57 0.61
N LYS A 46 -6.56 0.17 1.87
CA LYS A 46 -6.29 1.11 2.97
C LYS A 46 -4.99 1.90 2.78
N MET A 47 -3.96 1.27 2.20
CA MET A 47 -2.74 1.98 1.82
C MET A 47 -3.00 3.02 0.73
N SER A 48 -3.89 2.70 -0.22
CA SER A 48 -4.27 3.61 -1.29
C SER A 48 -5.06 4.81 -0.77
N GLU A 49 -6.00 4.58 0.14
CA GLU A 49 -6.75 5.64 0.85
C GLU A 49 -5.83 6.59 1.61
N LYS A 50 -4.66 6.11 2.07
CA LYS A 50 -3.64 6.90 2.76
C LYS A 50 -2.61 7.55 1.83
N GLY A 51 -2.72 7.36 0.51
CA GLY A 51 -1.78 7.91 -0.46
C GLY A 51 -0.39 7.27 -0.44
N LEU A 52 -0.27 6.04 0.07
CA LEU A 52 0.99 5.30 0.09
C LEU A 52 1.20 4.49 -1.19
N VAL A 53 0.10 4.07 -1.81
CA VAL A 53 0.06 3.37 -3.08
C VAL A 53 -1.05 3.95 -3.95
N VAL A 54 -1.03 3.66 -5.25
CA VAL A 54 -2.15 3.98 -6.15
C VAL A 54 -2.55 2.72 -6.91
N LYS A 55 -3.85 2.52 -7.09
CA LYS A 55 -4.36 1.39 -7.86
C LYS A 55 -3.96 1.54 -9.32
N TYR A 56 -3.27 0.54 -9.86
CA TYR A 56 -2.83 0.51 -11.26
C TYR A 56 -3.73 -0.39 -12.12
N SER A 57 -4.17 -1.52 -11.56
CA SER A 57 -5.08 -2.47 -12.21
C SER A 57 -6.02 -3.11 -11.19
N LYS A 58 -6.81 -4.11 -11.61
CA LYS A 58 -7.70 -4.87 -10.71
C LYS A 58 -6.95 -5.49 -9.53
N THR A 59 -5.71 -5.94 -9.74
CA THR A 59 -4.93 -6.72 -8.75
C THR A 59 -3.55 -6.13 -8.46
N THR A 60 -3.18 -5.02 -9.09
CA THR A 60 -1.86 -4.41 -8.99
C THR A 60 -1.95 -2.96 -8.50
N TYR A 61 -1.05 -2.59 -7.60
CA TYR A 61 -0.89 -1.25 -7.06
C TYR A 61 0.54 -0.77 -7.31
N LYS A 62 0.69 0.52 -7.65
CA LYS A 62 1.99 1.18 -7.75
C LYS A 62 2.34 1.80 -6.39
N VAL A 63 3.56 1.54 -5.91
CA VAL A 63 4.06 2.12 -4.67
C VAL A 63 4.51 3.56 -4.94
N LEU A 64 4.06 4.50 -4.10
CA LEU A 64 4.41 5.91 -4.24
C LEU A 64 5.66 6.19 -3.38
N LEU A 65 6.77 6.57 -4.00
CA LEU A 65 7.95 7.03 -3.25
C LEU A 65 7.62 8.38 -2.59
N GLU A 66 8.16 8.64 -1.40
CA GLU A 66 7.82 9.81 -0.55
C GLU A 66 7.87 11.16 -1.29
N ASN A 67 8.65 11.27 -2.36
CA ASN A 67 8.69 12.43 -3.24
C ASN A 67 7.35 12.77 -3.95
N TYR A 68 6.38 11.86 -4.00
CA TYR A 68 5.05 12.10 -4.58
C TYR A 68 4.00 12.63 -3.58
N VAL A 69 4.18 12.41 -2.27
CA VAL A 69 3.16 12.76 -1.25
C VAL A 69 3.08 14.27 -1.02
N VAL A 70 4.18 15.00 -1.28
CA VAL A 70 4.24 16.47 -1.12
C VAL A 70 3.34 17.19 -2.14
N ASN A 71 3.14 16.63 -3.34
CA ASN A 71 2.39 17.29 -4.40
C ASN A 71 0.87 17.16 -4.24
N ALA A 72 0.36 16.03 -3.72
CA ALA A 72 -1.08 15.83 -3.50
C ALA A 72 -1.67 16.75 -2.42
N ARG A 73 -0.85 17.23 -1.46
CA ARG A 73 -1.27 18.18 -0.42
C ARG A 73 -1.23 19.64 -0.88
N ARG A 74 -0.48 19.97 -1.94
CA ARG A 74 -0.41 21.33 -2.50
C ARG A 74 -1.57 21.61 -3.45
N SER A 75 -1.98 20.65 -4.28
CA SER A 75 -3.10 20.82 -5.21
C SER A 75 -4.48 20.92 -4.54
N ALA A 76 -4.64 20.47 -3.30
CA ALA A 76 -5.88 20.58 -2.53
C ALA A 76 -6.05 21.92 -1.77
N ARG A 77 -5.05 22.81 -1.79
CA ARG A 77 -5.11 24.14 -1.14
C ARG A 77 -5.30 25.30 -2.10
N THR A 78 -5.35 25.02 -3.40
CA THR A 78 -5.47 26.04 -4.46
C THR A 78 -6.63 25.78 -5.43
N ALA A 79 -7.55 24.88 -5.09
CA ALA A 79 -8.80 24.64 -5.81
C ALA A 79 -10.00 25.07 -4.97
#